data_AF-A0A0C2YA13-F1
#
_entry.id   AF-A0A0C2YA13-F1
#
_cell.length_a   1.000
_cell.length_b   1.000
_cell.length_c   1.000
_cell.angle_alpha   90.00
_cell.angle_beta   90.00
_cell.angle_gamma   90.00
#
_symmetry.space_group_name_H-M   'P 1'
#
loop_
_entity.id
_entity.type
_entity.pdbx_description
1 polymer ?
#
loop_
_entity_poly.entity_id
_entity_poly.type
_entity_poly.pdbx_seq_one_letter_code
_entity_poly.pdbx_strand_id
1 'polypeptide(L)'
;MAPVYPTSPDAESTGEALGNNREHVDPIPEYLSHGNLAEGETVVYLGCGRGIDVFLAASKLGPNGSVIGLDSSEDMISLARKSAAVKRLTPPQVTFVQALLNENLPLESNSVDCILSKCVAHFTAPDGRASLLKEVTRILKPGGRVVLVDIVAKKPIPNNVNNNIATHLPRFSDAIIVEEYQSILEEAGLSDAQIFETKDDLNIYDQTRQVGKLTCDINEWVGAYQISAVKLGPPVDKPSTVLYRWWDAYPTAKSSPSFMTAEEVVALKKEPASSAEFTVIDVRRGDHGGGHVRGSDNWAAQTFYDDLPAFYEKYKNTPKVIFYCSKSNGRGPRCAGWYQDYLDSQAEDHKSTAYVLKGGVKNWLAQYGDHDDLVDRD
;
A
#
# COMPACT_ATOMS: atom_id res chain seq x y z
N MET A 1 17.56 -17.09 12.21
CA MET A 1 16.63 -16.11 12.81
C MET A 1 17.04 -14.75 12.28
N ALA A 2 16.20 -14.10 11.47
CA ALA A 2 16.46 -12.73 11.06
C ALA A 2 16.44 -11.83 12.31
N PRO A 3 17.37 -10.88 12.46
CA PRO A 3 17.33 -9.95 13.58
C PRO A 3 16.02 -9.14 13.50
N VAL A 4 15.22 -9.23 14.56
CA VAL A 4 14.07 -8.35 14.77
C VAL A 4 14.66 -6.99 15.15
N TYR A 5 14.78 -6.10 14.16
CA TYR A 5 15.16 -4.71 14.45
C TYR A 5 14.00 -4.07 15.24
N PRO A 6 14.27 -3.47 16.41
CA PRO A 6 13.25 -2.78 17.17
C PRO A 6 12.65 -1.68 16.30
N THR A 7 11.31 -1.62 16.27
CA THR A 7 10.57 -0.49 15.68
C THR A 7 11.12 0.80 16.28
N SER A 8 11.67 1.66 15.43
CA SER A 8 12.20 2.98 15.83
C SER A 8 11.15 3.74 16.65
N PRO A 9 11.46 4.15 17.90
CA PRO A 9 10.64 5.08 18.67
C PRO A 9 10.59 6.49 18.04
N ASP A 10 11.49 6.80 17.10
CA ASP A 10 11.79 8.18 16.69
C ASP A 10 11.15 8.60 15.35
N ALA A 11 10.10 7.91 14.90
CA ALA A 11 9.15 8.54 13.98
C ALA A 11 8.33 9.67 14.64
N GLU A 12 8.51 9.89 15.95
CA GLU A 12 7.85 10.95 16.73
C GLU A 12 8.67 12.25 16.84
N SER A 13 10.00 12.25 16.76
CA SER A 13 10.79 13.42 17.18
C SER A 13 11.14 14.46 16.09
N THR A 14 10.61 14.35 14.87
CA THR A 14 10.64 15.45 13.88
C THR A 14 9.26 16.08 13.64
N GLY A 15 8.22 15.64 14.37
CA GLY A 15 6.83 16.07 14.19
C GLY A 15 6.34 17.22 15.09
N GLU A 16 7.12 17.68 16.09
CA GLU A 16 6.62 18.60 17.13
C GLU A 16 7.00 20.09 16.95
N ALA A 17 7.36 20.53 15.74
CA ALA A 17 7.62 21.95 15.46
C ALA A 17 6.73 22.60 14.39
N LEU A 18 5.60 21.99 14.02
CA LEU A 18 4.64 22.61 13.09
C LEU A 18 3.27 22.73 13.73
N GLY A 19 3.19 23.71 14.64
CA GLY A 19 1.91 24.28 15.07
C GLY A 19 1.20 24.90 13.87
N ASN A 20 -0.10 24.63 13.79
CA ASN A 20 -1.06 25.26 12.89
C ASN A 20 -0.75 26.75 12.65
N ASN A 21 -0.34 27.13 11.43
CA ASN A 21 -0.78 28.35 10.75
C ASN A 21 -0.17 28.49 9.34
N ARG A 22 -1.07 28.58 8.35
CA ARG A 22 -0.91 29.13 6.99
C ARG A 22 -0.16 28.28 5.95
N GLU A 23 -0.64 28.41 4.72
CA GLU A 23 -0.20 27.81 3.45
C GLU A 23 1.30 28.02 3.16
N HIS A 24 2.17 27.29 3.85
CA HIS A 24 3.54 27.07 3.41
C HIS A 24 3.56 25.70 2.73
N VAL A 25 3.74 25.69 1.41
CA VAL A 25 4.11 24.48 0.69
C VAL A 25 5.57 24.23 1.08
N ASP A 26 5.81 23.24 1.93
CA ASP A 26 7.17 22.83 2.28
C ASP A 26 7.95 22.57 0.98
N PRO A 27 9.22 23.01 0.88
CA PRO A 27 10.03 22.75 -0.29
C PRO A 27 10.09 21.23 -0.50
N ILE A 28 9.80 20.81 -1.72
CA ILE A 28 9.85 19.39 -2.07
C ILE A 28 11.26 18.87 -1.77
N PRO A 29 11.40 17.79 -0.99
CA PRO A 29 12.69 17.17 -0.74
C PRO A 29 13.49 16.94 -2.02
N GLU A 30 14.77 17.29 -2.00
CA GLU A 30 15.66 17.29 -3.16
C GLU A 30 15.63 15.95 -3.93
N TYR A 31 15.62 14.82 -3.23
CA TYR A 31 15.55 13.50 -3.86
C TYR A 31 14.26 13.26 -4.68
N LEU A 32 13.12 13.85 -4.28
CA LEU A 32 11.87 13.82 -5.08
C LEU A 32 11.97 14.71 -6.34
N SER A 33 12.91 15.65 -6.38
CA SER A 33 13.21 16.43 -7.60
C SER A 33 14.07 15.62 -8.57
N HIS A 34 15.03 14.86 -8.07
CA HIS A 34 15.87 13.96 -8.87
C HIS A 34 15.11 12.78 -9.46
N GLY A 35 14.00 12.41 -8.83
CA GLY A 35 13.01 11.52 -9.42
C GLY A 35 12.46 12.00 -10.76
N ASN A 36 12.61 13.27 -11.16
CA ASN A 36 12.07 13.84 -12.41
C ASN A 36 10.62 13.38 -12.71
N LEU A 37 9.78 13.39 -11.67
CA LEU A 37 8.42 12.85 -11.74
C LEU A 37 7.59 13.62 -12.77
N ALA A 38 6.95 12.89 -13.68
CA ALA A 38 6.10 13.43 -14.72
C ALA A 38 4.61 13.17 -14.42
N GLU A 39 3.74 14.06 -14.90
CA GLU A 39 2.29 13.91 -14.75
C GLU A 39 1.82 12.57 -15.33
N GLY A 40 0.92 11.88 -14.62
CA GLY A 40 0.37 10.59 -15.07
C GLY A 40 1.26 9.37 -14.83
N GLU A 41 2.48 9.52 -14.31
CA GLU A 41 3.34 8.37 -14.00
C GLU A 41 2.79 7.51 -12.85
N THR A 42 3.16 6.23 -12.86
CA THR A 42 3.00 5.30 -11.75
C THR A 42 4.29 5.24 -10.94
N VAL A 43 4.23 5.65 -9.67
CA VAL A 43 5.38 5.70 -8.76
C VAL A 43 5.20 4.72 -7.59
N VAL A 44 6.29 4.06 -7.19
CA VAL A 44 6.33 3.26 -5.95
C VAL A 44 7.28 3.92 -4.96
N TYR A 45 6.88 3.97 -3.70
CA TYR A 45 7.70 4.46 -2.60
C TYR A 45 7.97 3.33 -1.61
N LEU A 46 9.23 2.93 -1.45
CA LEU A 46 9.65 1.86 -0.53
C LEU A 46 9.91 2.41 0.86
N GLY A 47 9.36 1.77 1.89
CA GLY A 47 9.39 2.24 3.28
C GLY A 47 8.70 3.60 3.44
N CYS A 48 7.43 3.67 3.07
CA CYS A 48 6.69 4.92 3.01
C CYS A 48 6.32 5.52 4.38
N GLY A 49 6.45 4.75 5.47
CA GLY A 49 6.03 5.17 6.80
C GLY A 49 4.58 5.65 6.81
N ARG A 50 4.34 6.81 7.42
CA ARG A 50 3.01 7.47 7.46
C ARG A 50 2.60 8.17 6.16
N GLY A 51 3.39 8.08 5.09
CA GLY A 51 3.02 8.50 3.73
C GLY A 51 3.27 9.96 3.36
N ILE A 52 4.02 10.73 4.15
CA ILE A 52 4.30 12.17 3.84
C ILE A 52 4.85 12.34 2.43
N ASP A 53 5.92 11.61 2.10
CA ASP A 53 6.57 11.70 0.78
C ASP A 53 5.69 11.16 -0.35
N VAL A 54 4.82 10.19 -0.04
CA VAL A 54 3.83 9.66 -0.98
C VAL A 54 2.83 10.75 -1.37
N PHE A 55 2.36 11.56 -0.43
CA PHE A 55 1.46 12.67 -0.72
C PHE A 55 2.14 13.78 -1.53
N LEU A 56 3.41 14.08 -1.23
CA LEU A 56 4.19 15.05 -2.00
C LEU A 56 4.41 14.57 -3.44
N ALA A 57 4.74 13.29 -3.64
CA ALA A 57 4.84 12.69 -4.96
C ALA A 57 3.49 12.75 -5.70
N ALA A 58 2.39 12.36 -5.05
CA ALA A 58 1.06 12.36 -5.67
C ALA A 58 0.63 13.75 -6.17
N SER A 59 0.98 14.81 -5.42
CA SER A 59 0.74 16.20 -5.84
C SER A 59 1.45 16.54 -7.17
N LYS A 60 2.68 16.07 -7.38
CA LYS A 60 3.43 16.29 -8.63
C LYS A 60 2.86 15.52 -9.82
N LEU A 61 2.38 14.31 -9.59
CA LEU A 61 1.90 13.43 -10.65
C LEU A 61 0.51 13.81 -11.19
N GLY A 62 -0.20 14.70 -10.48
CA GLY A 62 -1.52 15.15 -10.86
C GLY A 62 -2.62 14.09 -10.70
N PRO A 63 -3.84 14.38 -11.17
CA PRO A 63 -5.02 13.52 -10.98
C PRO A 63 -4.95 12.20 -11.75
N ASN A 64 -4.15 12.14 -12.82
CA ASN A 64 -4.01 10.95 -13.67
C ASN A 64 -2.84 10.05 -13.24
N GLY A 65 -2.00 10.51 -12.30
CA GLY A 65 -0.88 9.75 -11.79
C GLY A 65 -1.26 8.89 -10.58
N SER A 66 -0.37 7.99 -10.20
CA SER A 66 -0.59 7.10 -9.06
C SER A 66 0.68 6.89 -8.24
N VAL A 67 0.58 6.92 -6.91
CA VAL A 67 1.66 6.56 -5.99
C VAL A 67 1.26 5.40 -5.10
N ILE A 68 2.12 4.39 -5.02
CA ILE A 68 1.96 3.23 -4.15
C ILE A 68 3.04 3.27 -3.07
N GLY A 69 2.66 3.52 -1.82
CA GLY A 69 3.52 3.41 -0.66
C GLY A 69 3.57 1.99 -0.13
N LEU A 70 4.77 1.44 0.02
CA LEU A 70 5.03 0.12 0.62
C LEU A 70 5.72 0.28 1.97
N ASP A 71 5.28 -0.45 2.98
CA ASP A 71 5.94 -0.50 4.28
C ASP A 71 5.74 -1.88 4.95
N SER A 72 6.71 -2.32 5.74
CA SER A 72 6.61 -3.58 6.47
C SER A 72 5.70 -3.49 7.69
N SER A 73 5.57 -2.29 8.29
CA SER A 73 4.80 -2.07 9.51
C SER A 73 3.32 -1.86 9.19
N GLU A 74 2.48 -2.76 9.72
CA GLU A 74 1.02 -2.63 9.61
C GLU A 74 0.50 -1.35 10.29
N ASP A 75 1.14 -0.91 11.38
CA ASP A 75 0.80 0.33 12.07
C ASP A 75 1.10 1.56 11.19
N MET A 76 2.24 1.59 10.51
CA MET A 76 2.58 2.68 9.59
C MET A 76 1.63 2.73 8.40
N ILE A 77 1.31 1.59 7.80
CA ILE A 77 0.31 1.50 6.73
C ILE A 77 -1.06 1.99 7.23
N SER A 78 -1.45 1.64 8.44
CA SER A 78 -2.70 2.10 9.05
C SER A 78 -2.72 3.62 9.25
N LEU A 79 -1.62 4.22 9.73
CA LEU A 79 -1.47 5.67 9.87
C LEU A 79 -1.46 6.39 8.51
N ALA A 80 -0.81 5.80 7.51
CA ALA A 80 -0.76 6.35 6.16
C ALA A 80 -2.14 6.37 5.50
N ARG A 81 -2.89 5.27 5.60
CA ARG A 81 -4.28 5.18 5.11
C ARG A 81 -5.20 6.19 5.79
N LYS A 82 -5.10 6.37 7.11
CA LYS A 82 -5.84 7.41 7.84
C LYS A 82 -5.49 8.81 7.33
N SER A 83 -4.22 9.09 7.11
CA SER A 83 -3.74 10.38 6.59
C SER A 83 -4.25 10.64 5.16
N ALA A 84 -4.31 9.59 4.31
CA ALA A 84 -4.86 9.66 2.96
C ALA A 84 -6.35 9.99 2.96
N ALA A 85 -7.13 9.34 3.84
CA ALA A 85 -8.56 9.59 3.99
C ALA A 85 -8.86 11.04 4.37
N VAL A 86 -8.11 11.63 5.31
CA VAL A 86 -8.23 13.05 5.68
C VAL A 86 -7.96 13.97 4.48
N LYS A 87 -7.01 13.59 3.61
CA LYS A 87 -6.67 14.32 2.38
C LYS A 87 -7.59 14.01 1.20
N ARG A 88 -8.57 13.11 1.37
CA ARG A 88 -9.46 12.61 0.30
C ARG A 88 -8.69 12.02 -0.89
N LEU A 89 -7.56 11.38 -0.61
CA LEU A 89 -6.76 10.65 -1.58
C LEU A 89 -7.06 9.16 -1.43
N THR A 90 -7.65 8.56 -2.44
CA THR A 90 -8.07 7.16 -2.44
C THR A 90 -7.35 6.37 -3.55
N PRO A 91 -7.36 5.03 -3.48
CA PRO A 91 -6.93 4.21 -4.61
C PRO A 91 -7.74 4.51 -5.89
N PRO A 92 -7.14 4.41 -7.08
CA PRO A 92 -5.76 4.01 -7.33
C PRO A 92 -4.74 5.16 -7.24
N GLN A 93 -5.18 6.41 -7.05
CA GLN A 93 -4.28 7.58 -7.08
C GLN A 93 -3.24 7.53 -5.96
N VAL A 94 -3.66 7.22 -4.73
CA VAL A 94 -2.75 6.99 -3.60
C VAL A 94 -3.13 5.69 -2.94
N THR A 95 -2.17 4.78 -2.85
CA THR A 95 -2.37 3.43 -2.34
C THR A 95 -1.28 3.08 -1.34
N PHE A 96 -1.65 2.46 -0.23
CA PHE A 96 -0.71 1.98 0.78
C PHE A 96 -0.88 0.48 0.97
N VAL A 97 0.22 -0.27 0.84
CA VAL A 97 0.23 -1.72 0.90
C VAL A 97 1.31 -2.19 1.85
N GLN A 98 0.95 -3.09 2.75
CA GLN A 98 1.94 -3.75 3.58
C GLN A 98 2.76 -4.71 2.72
N ALA A 99 4.08 -4.56 2.73
CA ALA A 99 4.99 -5.44 2.02
C ALA A 99 6.32 -5.55 2.75
N LEU A 100 6.88 -6.76 2.76
CA LEU A 100 8.21 -7.02 3.26
C LEU A 100 9.21 -6.86 2.10
N LEU A 101 10.21 -5.99 2.25
CA LEU A 101 11.17 -5.68 1.18
C LEU A 101 12.17 -6.80 0.89
N ASN A 102 12.19 -7.84 1.73
CA ASN A 102 12.95 -9.07 1.52
C ASN A 102 12.11 -10.19 0.88
N GLU A 103 10.87 -9.90 0.46
CA GLU A 103 9.99 -10.80 -0.28
C GLU A 103 9.62 -10.21 -1.65
N ASN A 104 8.93 -11.00 -2.48
CA ASN A 104 8.38 -10.49 -3.72
C ASN A 104 7.32 -9.42 -3.43
N LEU A 105 7.48 -8.24 -4.01
CA LEU A 105 6.53 -7.14 -3.87
C LEU A 105 5.22 -7.52 -4.58
N PRO A 106 4.05 -7.14 -4.03
CA PRO A 106 2.73 -7.50 -4.56
C PRO A 106 2.33 -6.70 -5.81
N LEU A 107 3.29 -6.49 -6.72
CA LEU A 107 3.20 -5.61 -7.88
C LEU A 107 3.55 -6.37 -9.15
N GLU A 108 2.81 -6.09 -10.23
CA GLU A 108 3.04 -6.64 -11.55
C GLU A 108 4.41 -6.23 -12.11
N SER A 109 5.02 -7.12 -12.90
CA SER A 109 6.27 -6.80 -13.60
C SER A 109 6.04 -5.69 -14.63
N ASN A 110 7.04 -4.85 -14.88
CA ASN A 110 6.98 -3.77 -15.87
C ASN A 110 5.75 -2.85 -15.72
N SER A 111 5.40 -2.49 -14.49
CA SER A 111 4.18 -1.73 -14.18
C SER A 111 4.45 -0.31 -13.67
N VAL A 112 5.69 -0.04 -13.22
CA VAL A 112 6.09 1.18 -12.50
C VAL A 112 7.06 2.04 -13.33
N ASP A 113 6.86 3.35 -13.34
CA ASP A 113 7.70 4.32 -14.05
C ASP A 113 8.89 4.78 -13.19
N CYS A 114 8.66 5.03 -11.90
CA CYS A 114 9.68 5.47 -10.96
C CYS A 114 9.56 4.78 -9.60
N ILE A 115 10.69 4.39 -9.01
CA ILE A 115 10.77 3.91 -7.62
C ILE A 115 11.58 4.89 -6.80
N LEU A 116 11.06 5.19 -5.62
CA LEU A 116 11.66 6.11 -4.65
C LEU A 116 11.85 5.39 -3.31
N SER A 117 12.90 5.72 -2.59
CA SER A 117 13.17 5.22 -1.24
C SER A 117 14.12 6.15 -0.51
N LYS A 118 13.91 6.35 0.79
CA LYS A 118 14.85 7.10 1.63
C LYS A 118 15.16 6.34 2.91
N CYS A 119 16.45 6.06 3.14
CA CYS A 119 17.00 5.45 4.35
C CYS A 119 16.32 4.12 4.73
N VAL A 120 16.04 3.26 3.74
CA VAL A 120 15.32 2.00 3.93
C VAL A 120 16.10 0.79 3.41
N ALA A 121 16.70 0.88 2.22
CA ALA A 121 17.38 -0.27 1.62
C ALA A 121 18.62 -0.72 2.42
N HIS A 122 19.31 0.17 3.15
CA HIS A 122 20.40 -0.24 4.06
C HIS A 122 19.97 -1.15 5.22
N PHE A 123 18.69 -1.20 5.59
CA PHE A 123 18.20 -2.14 6.61
C PHE A 123 18.14 -3.59 6.12
N THR A 124 18.28 -3.80 4.82
CA THR A 124 18.46 -5.14 4.27
C THR A 124 19.93 -5.51 4.34
N ALA A 125 20.22 -6.71 4.86
CA ALA A 125 21.55 -7.31 4.78
C ALA A 125 22.03 -7.36 3.32
N PRO A 126 23.35 -7.44 3.03
CA PRO A 126 23.87 -7.34 1.66
C PRO A 126 23.15 -8.22 0.61
N ASP A 127 22.93 -9.51 0.90
CA ASP A 127 22.19 -10.42 0.01
C ASP A 127 20.70 -10.02 -0.14
N GLY A 128 20.12 -9.47 0.93
CA GLY A 128 18.77 -8.91 0.93
C GLY A 128 18.67 -7.67 0.04
N ARG A 129 19.70 -6.82 0.05
CA ARG A 129 19.78 -5.63 -0.81
C ARG A 129 19.84 -6.00 -2.28
N ALA A 130 20.63 -7.02 -2.63
CA ALA A 130 20.67 -7.56 -3.98
C ALA A 130 19.32 -8.15 -4.42
N SER A 131 18.64 -8.84 -3.52
CA SER A 131 17.30 -9.40 -3.79
C SER A 131 16.26 -8.28 -4.00
N LEU A 132 16.28 -7.24 -3.16
CA LEU A 132 15.43 -6.06 -3.30
C LEU A 132 15.67 -5.35 -4.62
N LEU A 133 16.92 -5.14 -5.02
CA LEU A 133 17.25 -4.44 -6.27
C LEU A 133 16.84 -5.27 -7.51
N LYS A 134 16.92 -6.60 -7.46
CA LYS A 134 16.34 -7.46 -8.51
C LYS A 134 14.83 -7.31 -8.60
N GLU A 135 14.17 -7.18 -7.47
CA GLU A 135 12.71 -7.00 -7.40
C GLU A 135 12.28 -5.60 -7.89
N VAL A 136 13.07 -4.56 -7.57
CA VAL A 136 12.98 -3.21 -8.15
C VAL A 136 13.05 -3.29 -9.68
N THR A 137 14.05 -3.98 -10.24
CA THR A 137 14.15 -4.17 -11.68
C THR A 137 12.94 -4.92 -12.24
N ARG A 138 12.41 -5.93 -11.55
CA ARG A 138 11.25 -6.70 -12.02
C ARG A 138 10.03 -5.80 -12.25
N ILE A 139 9.72 -4.91 -11.29
CA ILE A 139 8.50 -4.09 -11.33
C ILE A 139 8.65 -2.82 -12.18
N LEU A 140 9.87 -2.30 -12.36
CA LEU A 140 10.11 -1.18 -13.27
C LEU A 140 9.79 -1.56 -14.70
N LYS A 141 9.16 -0.64 -15.43
CA LYS A 141 9.11 -0.70 -16.90
C LYS A 141 10.52 -0.55 -17.48
N PRO A 142 10.80 -1.12 -18.66
CA PRO A 142 11.91 -0.65 -19.48
C PRO A 142 11.81 0.86 -19.71
N GLY A 143 12.89 1.59 -19.46
CA GLY A 143 12.93 3.06 -19.40
C GLY A 143 12.54 3.66 -18.04
N GLY A 144 12.04 2.83 -17.11
CA GLY A 144 11.75 3.23 -15.74
C GLY A 144 13.02 3.39 -14.91
N ARG A 145 12.93 4.18 -13.84
CA ARG A 145 14.08 4.61 -13.03
C ARG A 145 13.88 4.38 -11.54
N VAL A 146 14.97 4.22 -10.83
CA VAL A 146 15.00 4.17 -9.37
C VAL A 146 15.83 5.33 -8.84
N VAL A 147 15.36 5.97 -7.77
CA VAL A 147 16.10 6.98 -7.01
C VAL A 147 16.02 6.63 -5.53
N LEU A 148 17.17 6.29 -4.95
CA LEU A 148 17.32 5.97 -3.54
C LEU A 148 18.14 7.06 -2.87
N VAL A 149 17.80 7.39 -1.62
CA VAL A 149 18.73 8.02 -0.69
C VAL A 149 19.05 6.97 0.36
N ASP A 150 20.30 6.58 0.51
CA ASP A 150 20.67 5.46 1.39
C ASP A 150 21.99 5.70 2.12
N ILE A 151 22.23 4.91 3.17
CA ILE A 151 23.48 4.99 3.93
C ILE A 151 24.52 4.04 3.30
N VAL A 152 25.66 4.60 2.91
CA VAL A 152 26.73 3.88 2.20
C VAL A 152 28.05 4.16 2.92
N ALA A 153 28.90 3.14 3.00
CA ALA A 153 30.23 3.26 3.55
C ALA A 153 31.16 3.96 2.54
N LYS A 154 31.91 4.95 3.00
CA LYS A 154 32.88 5.70 2.17
C LYS A 154 34.12 4.86 1.84
N LYS A 155 34.41 3.88 2.70
CA LYS A 155 35.57 2.99 2.68
C LYS A 155 35.27 1.76 3.55
N PRO A 156 36.02 0.66 3.41
CA PRO A 156 35.86 -0.48 4.30
C PRO A 156 35.99 -0.07 5.78
N ILE A 157 35.01 -0.47 6.60
CA ILE A 157 34.93 -0.11 8.01
C ILE A 157 35.67 -1.18 8.84
N PRO A 158 36.74 -0.84 9.57
CA PRO A 158 37.45 -1.78 10.43
C PRO A 158 36.54 -2.37 11.51
N ASN A 159 36.72 -3.65 11.85
CA ASN A 159 35.86 -4.36 12.81
C ASN A 159 35.69 -3.64 14.16
N ASN A 160 36.75 -3.02 14.68
CA ASN A 160 36.66 -2.27 15.95
C ASN A 160 35.77 -1.03 15.84
N VAL A 161 35.78 -0.36 14.69
CA VAL A 161 34.89 0.79 14.41
C VAL A 161 33.49 0.27 14.17
N ASN A 162 33.32 -0.76 13.34
CA ASN A 162 32.00 -1.31 13.02
C ASN A 162 31.28 -1.85 14.27
N ASN A 163 31.99 -2.50 15.19
CA ASN A 163 31.41 -2.95 16.45
C ASN A 163 30.92 -1.79 17.33
N ASN A 164 31.63 -0.65 17.31
CA ASN A 164 31.20 0.56 18.01
C ASN A 164 29.94 1.15 17.36
N ILE A 165 29.96 1.29 16.03
CA ILE A 165 28.78 1.73 15.25
C ILE A 165 27.60 0.80 15.51
N ALA A 166 27.77 -0.52 15.43
CA ALA A 166 26.71 -1.50 15.67
C ALA A 166 26.10 -1.39 17.06
N THR A 167 26.90 -0.99 18.06
CA THR A 167 26.44 -0.84 19.45
C THR A 167 25.60 0.43 19.66
N HIS A 168 25.99 1.54 19.04
CA HIS A 168 25.39 2.86 19.29
C HIS A 168 24.42 3.31 18.20
N LEU A 169 24.72 2.97 16.94
CA LEU A 169 24.01 3.33 15.72
C LEU A 169 23.87 2.10 14.80
N PRO A 170 23.16 1.03 15.25
CA PRO A 170 23.08 -0.25 14.54
C PRO A 170 22.60 -0.13 13.09
N ARG A 171 21.85 0.92 12.77
CA ARG A 171 21.38 1.17 11.41
C ARG A 171 22.49 1.51 10.39
N PHE A 172 23.72 1.80 10.84
CA PHE A 172 24.83 2.15 9.96
C PHE A 172 25.89 1.04 9.82
N SER A 173 25.80 -0.04 10.61
CA SER A 173 26.87 -1.07 10.65
C SER A 173 26.90 -2.03 9.47
N ASP A 174 25.81 -2.09 8.70
CA ASP A 174 25.66 -2.94 7.50
C ASP A 174 25.82 -2.13 6.19
N ALA A 175 26.41 -0.92 6.31
CA ALA A 175 26.73 -0.08 5.18
C ALA A 175 27.83 -0.72 4.33
N ILE A 176 27.56 -0.86 3.03
CA ILE A 176 28.52 -1.37 2.04
C ILE A 176 29.21 -0.22 1.33
N ILE A 177 30.35 -0.49 0.71
CA ILE A 177 31.07 0.52 -0.07
C ILE A 177 30.38 0.82 -1.41
N VAL A 178 30.70 1.97 -1.99
CA VAL A 178 30.12 2.44 -3.27
C VAL A 178 30.31 1.42 -4.39
N GLU A 179 31.49 0.81 -4.49
CA GLU A 179 31.83 -0.16 -5.53
C GLU A 179 30.99 -1.44 -5.45
N GLU A 180 30.70 -1.88 -4.22
CA GLU A 180 29.82 -3.02 -3.98
C GLU A 180 28.37 -2.67 -4.33
N TYR A 181 27.90 -1.46 -3.96
CA TYR A 181 26.56 -1.01 -4.29
C TYR A 181 26.36 -0.91 -5.80
N GLN A 182 27.36 -0.39 -6.53
CA GLN A 182 27.36 -0.34 -7.98
C GLN A 182 27.29 -1.75 -8.59
N SER A 183 28.09 -2.69 -8.08
CA SER A 183 28.07 -4.08 -8.56
C SER A 183 26.68 -4.72 -8.37
N ILE A 184 26.03 -4.49 -7.24
CA ILE A 184 24.68 -5.01 -6.97
C ILE A 184 23.65 -4.40 -7.93
N LEU A 185 23.72 -3.10 -8.23
CA LEU A 185 22.84 -2.46 -9.21
C LEU A 185 22.99 -3.09 -10.60
N GLU A 186 24.23 -3.27 -11.05
CA GLU A 186 24.55 -3.88 -12.35
C GLU A 186 24.04 -5.33 -12.43
N GLU A 187 24.31 -6.14 -11.40
CA GLU A 187 23.83 -7.53 -11.31
C GLU A 187 22.29 -7.64 -11.23
N ALA A 188 21.62 -6.62 -10.68
CA ALA A 188 20.17 -6.52 -10.67
C ALA A 188 19.57 -6.13 -12.03
N GLY A 189 20.41 -5.78 -13.03
CA GLY A 189 19.96 -5.36 -14.36
C GLY A 189 19.61 -3.86 -14.43
N LEU A 190 20.13 -3.05 -13.52
CA LEU A 190 20.04 -1.59 -13.57
C LEU A 190 21.32 -1.03 -14.20
N SER A 191 21.17 -0.01 -15.03
CA SER A 191 22.25 0.62 -15.79
C SER A 191 22.31 2.12 -15.51
N ASP A 192 23.36 2.76 -16.01
CA ASP A 192 23.59 4.21 -15.88
C ASP A 192 23.55 4.69 -14.42
N ALA A 193 24.13 3.89 -13.51
CA ALA A 193 24.15 4.19 -12.10
C ALA A 193 24.90 5.49 -11.81
N GLN A 194 24.25 6.43 -11.13
CA GLN A 194 24.87 7.64 -10.58
C GLN A 194 24.76 7.60 -9.06
N ILE A 195 25.90 7.65 -8.39
CA ILE A 195 26.02 7.56 -6.93
C ILE A 195 26.81 8.77 -6.45
N PHE A 196 26.18 9.61 -5.62
CA PHE A 196 26.84 10.79 -5.07
C PHE A 196 26.43 11.04 -3.61
N GLU A 197 27.39 11.50 -2.80
CA GLU A 197 27.15 11.82 -1.41
C GLU A 197 26.33 13.12 -1.28
N THR A 198 25.26 13.09 -0.49
CA THR A 198 24.39 14.26 -0.24
C THR A 198 25.03 15.25 0.75
N LYS A 199 26.04 14.79 1.50
CA LYS A 199 26.75 15.53 2.56
C LYS A 199 25.86 15.93 3.74
N ASP A 200 24.76 15.20 3.95
CA ASP A 200 23.97 15.31 5.18
C ASP A 200 24.81 14.93 6.39
N ASP A 201 24.70 15.67 7.50
CA ASP A 201 25.40 15.36 8.73
C ASP A 201 24.70 14.21 9.47
N LEU A 202 25.32 13.02 9.48
CA LEU A 202 24.77 11.83 10.12
C LEU A 202 25.01 11.78 11.63
N ASN A 203 25.85 12.66 12.20
CA ASN A 203 26.06 12.72 13.65
C ASN A 203 24.78 13.15 14.40
N ILE A 204 23.81 13.78 13.73
CA ILE A 204 22.52 14.17 14.32
C ILE A 204 21.69 12.98 14.82
N TYR A 205 22.00 11.77 14.37
CA TYR A 205 21.32 10.54 14.77
C TYR A 205 21.87 9.93 16.06
N ASP A 206 22.99 10.44 16.59
CA ASP A 206 23.49 10.06 17.92
C ASP A 206 22.68 10.75 19.03
N GLN A 207 21.49 10.22 19.30
CA GLN A 207 20.56 10.76 20.30
C GLN A 207 20.70 10.12 21.69
N THR A 208 21.82 9.46 21.98
CA THR A 208 22.02 8.86 23.31
C THR A 208 22.09 9.98 24.35
N ARG A 209 20.97 10.20 25.08
CA ARG A 209 20.88 11.07 26.28
C ARG A 209 21.76 10.59 27.45
N GLN A 210 22.73 9.71 27.20
CA GLN A 210 23.78 9.33 28.13
C GLN A 210 25.10 9.88 27.61
N VAL A 211 25.69 10.75 28.42
CA VAL A 211 27.09 11.18 28.34
C VAL A 211 27.99 9.98 28.01
N GLY A 212 28.49 9.93 26.78
CA GLY A 212 29.38 8.89 26.30
C GLY A 212 29.59 8.98 24.79
N LYS A 213 30.35 9.99 24.35
CA LYS A 213 30.76 10.22 22.94
C LYS A 213 30.99 8.91 22.18
N LEU A 214 30.35 8.75 21.02
CA LEU A 214 30.90 7.91 19.95
C LEU A 214 32.40 8.23 19.84
N THR A 215 33.25 7.21 19.93
CA THR A 215 34.70 7.43 19.98
C THR A 215 35.28 7.87 18.62
N CYS A 216 34.45 7.99 17.60
CA CYS A 216 34.79 8.36 16.23
C CYS A 216 33.65 9.18 15.59
N ASP A 217 34.00 10.08 14.68
CA ASP A 217 33.04 10.78 13.82
C ASP A 217 32.48 9.79 12.78
N ILE A 218 31.15 9.61 12.78
CA ILE A 218 30.49 8.64 11.90
C ILE A 218 30.61 9.05 10.43
N ASN A 219 30.65 10.36 10.15
CA ASN A 219 30.75 10.90 8.80
C ASN A 219 32.12 10.59 8.15
N GLU A 220 33.12 10.16 8.91
CA GLU A 220 34.39 9.67 8.35
C GLU A 220 34.25 8.28 7.69
N TRP A 221 33.23 7.52 8.06
CA TRP A 221 33.06 6.11 7.70
C TRP A 221 31.87 5.87 6.79
N VAL A 222 30.74 6.54 7.05
CA VAL A 222 29.50 6.40 6.28
C VAL A 222 28.99 7.77 5.85
N GLY A 223 28.18 7.80 4.80
CA GLY A 223 27.49 9.00 4.34
C GLY A 223 26.09 8.65 3.84
N ALA A 224 25.24 9.66 3.73
CA ALA A 224 24.03 9.56 2.94
C ALA A 224 24.38 9.78 1.47
N TYR A 225 23.92 8.88 0.61
CA TYR A 225 24.17 8.91 -0.82
C TYR A 225 22.85 8.91 -1.56
N GLN A 226 22.76 9.77 -2.57
CA GLN A 226 21.76 9.61 -3.60
C GLN A 226 22.29 8.63 -4.64
N ILE A 227 21.46 7.65 -4.96
CA ILE A 227 21.74 6.58 -5.89
C ILE A 227 20.61 6.58 -6.91
N SER A 228 20.93 6.70 -8.19
CA SER A 228 19.95 6.61 -9.26
C SER A 228 20.42 5.66 -10.34
N ALA A 229 19.48 4.92 -10.94
CA ALA A 229 19.77 4.01 -12.04
C ALA A 229 18.51 3.77 -12.89
N VAL A 230 18.69 3.23 -14.09
CA VAL A 230 17.61 3.02 -15.07
C VAL A 230 17.53 1.54 -15.46
N LYS A 231 16.32 1.03 -15.63
CA LYS A 231 16.11 -0.27 -16.27
C LYS A 231 16.11 -0.10 -17.79
N LEU A 232 17.14 -0.57 -18.46
CA LEU A 232 17.17 -0.57 -19.93
C LEU A 232 16.38 -1.75 -20.50
N GLY A 233 15.89 -1.58 -21.73
CA GLY A 233 15.20 -2.66 -22.47
C GLY A 233 14.21 -2.12 -23.50
N PRO A 234 13.70 -3.01 -24.37
CA PRO A 234 12.65 -2.63 -25.32
C PRO A 234 11.35 -2.29 -24.59
N PRO A 235 10.49 -1.41 -25.14
CA PRO A 235 9.15 -1.20 -24.60
C PRO A 235 8.36 -2.50 -24.50
N VAL A 236 7.57 -2.64 -23.44
CA VAL A 236 6.68 -3.78 -23.21
C VAL A 236 5.29 -3.27 -22.88
N ASP A 237 4.28 -4.09 -23.16
CA ASP A 237 2.90 -3.75 -22.85
C ASP A 237 2.71 -3.58 -21.34
N LYS A 238 2.12 -2.44 -20.94
CA LYS A 238 1.83 -2.16 -19.54
C LYS A 238 0.70 -3.10 -19.07
N PRO A 239 0.83 -3.75 -17.90
CA PRO A 239 -0.28 -4.51 -17.34
C PRO A 239 -1.46 -3.58 -17.03
N SER A 240 -2.68 -4.14 -17.10
CA SER A 240 -3.92 -3.40 -16.85
C SER A 240 -4.06 -2.91 -15.39
N THR A 241 -3.34 -3.54 -14.46
CA THR A 241 -3.28 -3.18 -13.05
C THR A 241 -1.82 -3.21 -12.58
N VAL A 242 -1.51 -2.43 -11.55
CA VAL A 242 -0.17 -2.42 -10.95
C VAL A 242 -0.07 -3.41 -9.79
N LEU A 243 -1.11 -3.53 -8.96
CA LEU A 243 -1.18 -4.54 -7.90
C LEU A 243 -1.62 -5.90 -8.45
N TYR A 244 -1.04 -6.99 -7.95
CA TYR A 244 -1.54 -8.35 -8.19
C TYR A 244 -2.99 -8.52 -7.73
N ARG A 245 -3.29 -7.92 -6.57
CA ARG A 245 -4.60 -7.96 -5.94
C ARG A 245 -5.00 -6.54 -5.63
N TRP A 246 -6.01 -6.03 -6.35
CA TRP A 246 -6.48 -4.65 -6.14
C TRP A 246 -6.90 -4.38 -4.69
N TRP A 247 -7.37 -5.41 -3.97
CA TRP A 247 -7.85 -5.27 -2.60
C TRP A 247 -6.73 -5.13 -1.57
N ASP A 248 -5.46 -5.35 -1.95
CA ASP A 248 -4.32 -5.09 -1.06
C ASP A 248 -4.16 -3.58 -0.77
N ALA A 249 -4.81 -2.72 -1.57
CA ALA A 249 -4.92 -1.29 -1.33
C ALA A 249 -5.72 -0.95 -0.06
N TYR A 250 -6.55 -1.87 0.42
CA TYR A 250 -7.46 -1.68 1.55
C TYR A 250 -7.09 -2.58 2.74
N PRO A 251 -7.57 -2.28 3.95
CA PRO A 251 -7.39 -3.16 5.11
C PRO A 251 -8.00 -4.54 4.89
N THR A 252 -7.37 -5.57 5.46
CA THR A 252 -7.96 -6.90 5.51
C THR A 252 -9.22 -6.87 6.37
N ALA A 253 -10.33 -7.42 5.85
CA ALA A 253 -11.54 -7.57 6.63
C ALA A 253 -11.29 -8.51 7.82
N LYS A 254 -11.70 -8.09 9.02
CA LYS A 254 -11.55 -8.86 10.26
C LYS A 254 -12.75 -9.77 10.47
N SER A 255 -13.94 -9.29 10.11
CA SER A 255 -15.19 -10.02 10.21
C SER A 255 -15.33 -11.09 9.13
N SER A 256 -16.01 -12.18 9.47
CA SER A 256 -16.38 -13.27 8.56
C SER A 256 -17.90 -13.49 8.59
N PRO A 257 -18.69 -12.69 7.85
CA PRO A 257 -20.13 -12.77 7.86
C PRO A 257 -20.69 -14.12 7.40
N SER A 258 -21.85 -14.49 7.95
CA SER A 258 -22.52 -15.75 7.64
C SER A 258 -23.04 -15.81 6.21
N PHE A 259 -23.06 -17.02 5.65
CA PHE A 259 -23.63 -17.27 4.33
C PHE A 259 -25.13 -17.56 4.42
N MET A 260 -25.90 -17.08 3.46
CA MET A 260 -27.31 -17.42 3.23
C MET A 260 -27.46 -18.14 1.90
N THR A 261 -28.29 -19.18 1.85
CA THR A 261 -28.59 -19.89 0.60
C THR A 261 -29.56 -19.09 -0.26
N ALA A 262 -29.67 -19.43 -1.54
CA ALA A 262 -30.57 -18.74 -2.44
C ALA A 262 -32.04 -19.00 -2.05
N GLU A 263 -32.35 -20.20 -1.55
CA GLU A 263 -33.67 -20.57 -1.02
C GLU A 263 -34.06 -19.74 0.20
N GLU A 264 -33.12 -19.49 1.13
CA GLU A 264 -33.35 -18.61 2.29
C GLU A 264 -33.65 -17.16 1.86
N VAL A 265 -32.91 -16.64 0.88
CA VAL A 265 -33.17 -15.28 0.34
C VAL A 265 -34.50 -15.22 -0.42
N VAL A 266 -34.90 -16.28 -1.12
CA VAL A 266 -36.23 -16.37 -1.75
C VAL A 266 -37.34 -16.45 -0.70
N ALA A 267 -37.12 -17.15 0.42
CA ALA A 267 -38.08 -17.19 1.52
C ALA A 267 -38.31 -15.78 2.09
N LEU A 268 -37.24 -15.01 2.32
CA LEU A 268 -37.35 -13.60 2.73
C LEU A 268 -38.17 -12.77 1.73
N LYS A 269 -37.94 -12.92 0.42
CA LYS A 269 -38.71 -12.20 -0.62
C LYS A 269 -40.21 -12.49 -0.60
N LYS A 270 -40.64 -13.66 -0.09
CA LYS A 270 -42.05 -14.06 -0.04
C LYS A 270 -42.80 -13.58 1.19
N GLU A 271 -42.10 -13.06 2.20
CA GLU A 271 -42.74 -12.57 3.42
C GLU A 271 -43.43 -11.21 3.20
N PRO A 272 -44.69 -11.02 3.62
CA PRO A 272 -45.48 -9.80 3.32
C PRO A 272 -44.90 -8.48 3.87
N ALA A 273 -44.01 -8.54 4.86
CA ALA A 273 -43.39 -7.38 5.52
C ALA A 273 -41.92 -7.14 5.11
N SER A 274 -41.38 -7.92 4.17
CA SER A 274 -39.93 -8.11 4.00
C SER A 274 -39.15 -6.99 3.33
N SER A 275 -39.80 -6.10 2.57
CA SER A 275 -39.11 -5.06 1.80
C SER A 275 -38.30 -4.06 2.64
N ALA A 276 -38.59 -3.97 3.95
CA ALA A 276 -37.83 -3.15 4.90
C ALA A 276 -36.81 -3.97 5.72
N GLU A 277 -36.83 -5.30 5.65
CA GLU A 277 -36.07 -6.18 6.55
C GLU A 277 -34.76 -6.69 5.95
N PHE A 278 -34.61 -6.66 4.62
CA PHE A 278 -33.37 -7.03 3.96
C PHE A 278 -33.11 -6.26 2.67
N THR A 279 -31.85 -6.27 2.23
CA THR A 279 -31.44 -5.83 0.91
C THR A 279 -30.39 -6.78 0.34
N VAL A 280 -30.27 -6.83 -0.99
CA VAL A 280 -29.28 -7.63 -1.69
C VAL A 280 -28.34 -6.69 -2.45
N ILE A 281 -27.04 -6.92 -2.29
CA ILE A 281 -25.99 -6.04 -2.79
C ILE A 281 -25.13 -6.79 -3.81
N ASP A 282 -25.19 -6.36 -5.06
CA ASP A 282 -24.31 -6.84 -6.12
C ASP A 282 -22.99 -6.06 -6.07
N VAL A 283 -21.88 -6.74 -5.78
CA VAL A 283 -20.56 -6.10 -5.77
C VAL A 283 -19.74 -6.33 -7.04
N ARG A 284 -20.40 -6.73 -8.13
CA ARG A 284 -19.80 -6.78 -9.47
C ARG A 284 -19.59 -5.37 -10.05
N ARG A 285 -18.67 -5.24 -11.00
CA ARG A 285 -18.47 -4.02 -11.83
C ARG A 285 -19.28 -4.20 -13.12
N GLY A 286 -18.77 -3.75 -14.27
CA GLY A 286 -19.31 -4.03 -15.60
C GLY A 286 -19.39 -5.52 -16.00
N ASP A 287 -19.01 -6.45 -15.12
CA ASP A 287 -19.30 -7.89 -15.25
C ASP A 287 -20.69 -8.28 -14.67
N HIS A 288 -21.60 -7.31 -14.57
CA HIS A 288 -22.98 -7.52 -14.13
C HIS A 288 -23.90 -8.12 -15.22
N GLY A 289 -23.53 -7.98 -16.50
CA GLY A 289 -24.31 -8.48 -17.63
C GLY A 289 -24.60 -9.98 -17.58
N GLY A 290 -25.79 -10.38 -18.04
CA GLY A 290 -26.26 -11.77 -17.98
C GLY A 290 -27.24 -12.07 -16.83
N GLY A 291 -27.75 -11.03 -16.18
CA GLY A 291 -28.79 -11.10 -15.16
C GLY A 291 -28.26 -10.92 -13.73
N HIS A 292 -29.13 -10.40 -12.86
CA HIS A 292 -28.83 -10.14 -11.47
C HIS A 292 -30.03 -10.43 -10.57
N VAL A 293 -29.80 -10.50 -9.25
CA VAL A 293 -30.89 -10.73 -8.30
C VAL A 293 -31.85 -9.55 -8.41
N ARG A 294 -33.15 -9.84 -8.59
CA ARG A 294 -34.14 -8.78 -8.80
C ARG A 294 -34.19 -7.80 -7.63
N GLY A 295 -34.07 -6.51 -7.95
CA GLY A 295 -34.05 -5.42 -6.97
C GLY A 295 -32.78 -5.33 -6.13
N SER A 296 -31.66 -5.92 -6.57
CA SER A 296 -30.37 -5.69 -5.93
C SER A 296 -29.82 -4.29 -6.24
N ASP A 297 -29.15 -3.69 -5.27
CA ASP A 297 -28.37 -2.47 -5.48
C ASP A 297 -26.94 -2.85 -5.89
N ASN A 298 -26.36 -2.13 -6.85
CA ASN A 298 -24.98 -2.37 -7.31
C ASN A 298 -23.97 -1.43 -6.64
N TRP A 299 -22.97 -2.02 -5.97
CA TRP A 299 -21.87 -1.30 -5.33
C TRP A 299 -20.54 -2.00 -5.64
N ALA A 300 -19.80 -1.50 -6.63
CA ALA A 300 -18.59 -2.14 -7.13
C ALA A 300 -17.54 -2.40 -6.02
N ALA A 301 -17.10 -3.65 -5.87
CA ALA A 301 -16.20 -4.06 -4.80
C ALA A 301 -14.91 -3.22 -4.69
N GLN A 302 -14.42 -2.73 -5.82
CA GLN A 302 -13.14 -2.04 -5.94
C GLN A 302 -13.15 -0.57 -5.47
N THR A 303 -14.32 0.03 -5.25
CA THR A 303 -14.46 1.33 -4.59
C THR A 303 -15.26 1.23 -3.29
N PHE A 304 -15.89 0.07 -3.06
CA PHE A 304 -16.78 -0.17 -1.93
C PHE A 304 -16.22 0.25 -0.57
N TYR A 305 -14.92 0.02 -0.33
CA TYR A 305 -14.31 0.40 0.95
C TYR A 305 -14.32 1.92 1.16
N ASP A 306 -14.06 2.71 0.11
CA ASP A 306 -14.13 4.17 0.16
C ASP A 306 -15.58 4.65 0.29
N ASP A 307 -16.51 3.88 -0.26
CA ASP A 307 -17.95 4.13 -0.24
C ASP A 307 -18.63 3.74 1.09
N LEU A 308 -17.92 3.08 2.02
CA LEU A 308 -18.48 2.57 3.29
C LEU A 308 -19.27 3.60 4.10
N PRO A 309 -18.84 4.86 4.26
CA PRO A 309 -19.62 5.84 5.01
C PRO A 309 -20.99 6.13 4.37
N ALA A 310 -21.04 6.29 3.05
CA ALA A 310 -22.28 6.52 2.33
C ALA A 310 -23.17 5.27 2.32
N PHE A 311 -22.54 4.10 2.17
CA PHE A 311 -23.21 2.80 2.23
C PHE A 311 -23.84 2.57 3.62
N TYR A 312 -23.10 2.86 4.69
CA TYR A 312 -23.58 2.77 6.07
C TYR A 312 -24.80 3.66 6.30
N GLU A 313 -24.75 4.93 5.91
CA GLU A 313 -25.91 5.82 6.09
C GLU A 313 -27.15 5.31 5.35
N LYS A 314 -26.98 4.66 4.20
CA LYS A 314 -28.09 4.07 3.43
C LYS A 314 -28.67 2.82 4.09
N TYR A 315 -27.85 1.93 4.65
CA TYR A 315 -28.29 0.59 5.08
C TYR A 315 -28.14 0.27 6.57
N LYS A 316 -27.68 1.20 7.42
CA LYS A 316 -27.50 0.97 8.87
C LYS A 316 -28.78 0.51 9.60
N ASN A 317 -29.95 0.86 9.06
CA ASN A 317 -31.25 0.46 9.59
C ASN A 317 -31.89 -0.75 8.89
N THR A 318 -31.23 -1.33 7.88
CA THR A 318 -31.69 -2.53 7.19
C THR A 318 -31.17 -3.78 7.90
N PRO A 319 -32.03 -4.61 8.52
CA PRO A 319 -31.60 -5.73 9.37
C PRO A 319 -30.66 -6.73 8.69
N LYS A 320 -30.89 -7.07 7.41
CA LYS A 320 -30.03 -8.01 6.67
C LYS A 320 -29.51 -7.37 5.38
N VAL A 321 -28.19 -7.24 5.26
CA VAL A 321 -27.54 -6.73 4.04
C VAL A 321 -26.74 -7.86 3.41
N ILE A 322 -27.21 -8.36 2.28
CA ILE A 322 -26.76 -9.63 1.70
C ILE A 322 -25.91 -9.37 0.46
N PHE A 323 -24.60 -9.55 0.57
CA PHE A 323 -23.64 -9.28 -0.49
C PHE A 323 -23.45 -10.48 -1.41
N TYR A 324 -23.23 -10.23 -2.70
CA TYR A 324 -22.84 -11.26 -3.65
C TYR A 324 -21.94 -10.75 -4.76
N CYS A 325 -21.19 -11.67 -5.36
CA CYS A 325 -20.52 -11.43 -6.63
C CYS A 325 -20.79 -12.63 -7.57
N SER A 326 -19.93 -12.88 -8.56
CA SER A 326 -20.15 -13.97 -9.52
C SER A 326 -20.34 -15.34 -8.84
N LYS A 327 -19.46 -15.71 -7.90
CA LYS A 327 -19.51 -16.98 -7.15
C LYS A 327 -19.52 -16.81 -5.62
N SER A 328 -19.40 -15.58 -5.13
CA SER A 328 -19.23 -15.26 -3.70
C SER A 328 -18.05 -15.97 -3.02
N ASN A 329 -16.94 -16.15 -3.73
CA ASN A 329 -15.69 -16.74 -3.21
C ASN A 329 -14.53 -15.73 -3.15
N GLY A 330 -14.84 -14.42 -3.23
CA GLY A 330 -13.85 -13.34 -3.26
C GLY A 330 -14.48 -12.00 -2.89
N ARG A 331 -14.95 -11.23 -3.89
CA ARG A 331 -15.54 -9.90 -3.69
C ARG A 331 -16.69 -9.87 -2.66
N GLY A 332 -17.69 -10.75 -2.81
CA GLY A 332 -18.87 -10.78 -1.93
C GLY A 332 -18.51 -10.90 -0.43
N PRO A 333 -17.82 -11.97 0.00
CA PRO A 333 -17.36 -12.10 1.38
C PRO A 333 -16.51 -10.92 1.87
N ARG A 334 -15.63 -10.37 1.01
CA ARG A 334 -14.77 -9.25 1.37
C ARG A 334 -15.56 -7.97 1.67
N CYS A 335 -16.48 -7.60 0.77
CA CYS A 335 -17.33 -6.42 0.97
C CYS A 335 -18.25 -6.59 2.18
N ALA A 336 -18.81 -7.80 2.38
CA ALA A 336 -19.59 -8.10 3.57
C ALA A 336 -18.75 -7.93 4.86
N GLY A 337 -17.53 -8.47 4.88
CA GLY A 337 -16.62 -8.34 6.02
C GLY A 337 -16.26 -6.89 6.31
N TRP A 338 -15.93 -6.11 5.28
CA TRP A 338 -15.67 -4.67 5.43
C TRP A 338 -16.87 -3.89 5.97
N TYR A 339 -18.08 -4.21 5.51
CA TYR A 339 -19.29 -3.57 6.03
C TYR A 339 -19.54 -3.96 7.49
N GLN A 340 -19.35 -5.24 7.85
CA GLN A 340 -19.49 -5.68 9.24
C GLN A 340 -18.45 -5.03 10.16
N ASP A 341 -17.19 -4.96 9.74
CA ASP A 341 -16.15 -4.24 10.49
C ASP A 341 -16.50 -2.76 10.67
N TYR A 342 -17.11 -2.14 9.65
CA TYR A 342 -17.56 -0.75 9.73
C TYR A 342 -18.70 -0.60 10.73
N LEU A 343 -19.72 -1.48 10.67
CA LEU A 343 -20.82 -1.53 11.63
C LEU A 343 -20.29 -1.64 13.07
N ASP A 344 -19.42 -2.62 13.33
CA ASP A 344 -18.84 -2.89 14.65
C ASP A 344 -17.99 -1.71 15.17
N SER A 345 -17.50 -0.84 14.29
CA SER A 345 -16.74 0.35 14.65
C SER A 345 -17.62 1.56 15.00
N GLN A 346 -18.90 1.54 14.66
CA GLN A 346 -19.86 2.57 15.05
C GLN A 346 -20.40 2.29 16.46
N ALA A 347 -20.79 3.33 17.19
CA ALA A 347 -21.64 3.13 18.37
C ALA A 347 -22.92 2.38 17.95
N GLU A 348 -23.59 1.66 18.85
CA GLU A 348 -24.76 0.76 18.61
C GLU A 348 -26.01 1.40 17.94
N ASP A 349 -25.85 2.53 17.26
CA ASP A 349 -26.79 3.24 16.38
C ASP A 349 -26.96 2.55 15.01
N HIS A 350 -27.07 1.21 15.00
CA HIS A 350 -27.44 0.45 13.80
C HIS A 350 -28.25 -0.80 14.16
N LYS A 351 -29.01 -1.30 13.18
CA LYS A 351 -29.77 -2.55 13.26
C LYS A 351 -29.30 -3.59 12.24
N SER A 352 -28.30 -3.22 11.43
CA SER A 352 -27.84 -4.01 10.29
C SER A 352 -26.88 -5.13 10.67
N THR A 353 -26.88 -6.19 9.87
CA THR A 353 -25.91 -7.28 9.90
C THR A 353 -25.59 -7.69 8.47
N ALA A 354 -24.30 -7.90 8.19
CA ALA A 354 -23.84 -8.33 6.87
C ALA A 354 -24.04 -9.85 6.69
N TYR A 355 -24.37 -10.27 5.47
CA TYR A 355 -24.47 -11.67 5.06
C TYR A 355 -23.89 -11.84 3.66
N VAL A 356 -23.62 -13.09 3.26
CA VAL A 356 -23.15 -13.42 1.91
C VAL A 356 -24.10 -14.40 1.22
N LEU A 357 -24.57 -14.07 0.02
CA LEU A 357 -25.33 -15.03 -0.79
C LEU A 357 -24.40 -16.14 -1.28
N LYS A 358 -24.67 -17.37 -0.83
CA LYS A 358 -23.89 -18.57 -1.16
C LYS A 358 -23.96 -18.89 -2.65
N GLY A 359 -22.79 -19.10 -3.26
CA GLY A 359 -22.68 -19.41 -4.69
C GLY A 359 -22.86 -18.21 -5.63
N GLY A 360 -23.19 -17.03 -5.09
CA GLY A 360 -23.31 -15.79 -5.84
C GLY A 360 -24.36 -15.82 -6.95
N VAL A 361 -24.25 -14.88 -7.89
CA VAL A 361 -25.20 -14.76 -9.00
C VAL A 361 -25.22 -16.00 -9.90
N LYS A 362 -24.09 -16.72 -10.03
CA LYS A 362 -24.05 -17.94 -10.85
C LYS A 362 -24.94 -19.05 -10.29
N ASN A 363 -24.92 -19.25 -8.97
CA ASN A 363 -25.84 -20.19 -8.34
C ASN A 363 -27.29 -19.68 -8.39
N TRP A 364 -27.50 -18.38 -8.19
CA TRP A 364 -28.83 -17.77 -8.29
C TRP A 364 -29.46 -18.00 -9.67
N LEU A 365 -28.74 -17.71 -10.75
CA LEU A 365 -29.22 -17.89 -12.12
C LEU A 365 -29.36 -19.38 -12.49
N ALA A 366 -28.54 -20.26 -11.95
CA ALA A 366 -28.69 -21.69 -12.17
C ALA A 366 -29.98 -22.26 -11.56
N GLN A 367 -30.46 -21.68 -10.46
CA GLN A 367 -31.70 -22.11 -9.79
C GLN A 367 -32.93 -21.35 -10.27
N TYR A 368 -32.79 -20.04 -10.49
CA TYR A 368 -33.91 -19.12 -10.70
C TYR A 368 -33.80 -18.31 -12.01
N GLY A 369 -32.90 -18.70 -12.92
CA GLY A 369 -32.63 -17.94 -14.14
C GLY A 369 -33.85 -17.71 -15.03
N ASP A 370 -34.83 -18.62 -14.97
CA ASP A 370 -36.10 -18.54 -15.73
C ASP A 370 -37.24 -17.83 -14.97
N HIS A 371 -36.98 -17.33 -13.76
CA HIS A 371 -37.97 -16.68 -12.91
C HIS A 371 -37.88 -15.15 -13.03
N ASP A 372 -38.74 -14.56 -13.85
CA ASP A 372 -38.77 -13.11 -14.08
C ASP A 372 -39.10 -12.31 -12.79
N ASP A 373 -39.74 -12.92 -11.79
CA ASP A 373 -40.01 -12.31 -10.48
C ASP A 373 -38.79 -12.28 -9.55
N LEU A 374 -37.72 -13.01 -9.88
CA LEU A 374 -36.51 -13.17 -9.05
C LEU A 374 -35.22 -12.70 -9.73
N VAL A 375 -35.24 -12.51 -11.05
CA VAL A 375 -34.09 -12.11 -11.84
C VAL A 375 -34.45 -10.89 -12.70
N ASP A 376 -33.65 -9.84 -12.59
CA ASP A 376 -33.65 -8.75 -13.57
C ASP A 376 -32.61 -9.09 -14.65
N ARG A 377 -32.99 -8.95 -15.92
CA ARG A 377 -32.14 -9.19 -17.09
C ARG A 377 -31.86 -7.84 -17.75
N ASP A 378 -30.58 -7.45 -17.78
CA ASP A 378 -30.09 -6.23 -18.43
C ASP A 378 -30.40 -6.20 -19.94
#